data_AF-A0A3E1NG23-F1
#
_entry.id   AF-A0A3E1NG23-F1
#
_cell.length_a   1.000
_cell.length_b   1.000
_cell.length_c   1.000
_cell.angle_alpha   90.00
_cell.angle_beta   90.00
_cell.angle_gamma   90.00
#
_symmetry.space_group_name_H-M   'P 1'
#
loop_
_entity.id
_entity.type
_entity.pdbx_description
1 polymer ?
#
loop_
_entity_poly.entity_id
_entity_poly.type
_entity_poly.pdbx_seq_one_letter_code
_entity_poly.pdbx_strand_id
1 'polypeptide(L)'
;MIFMINFKKEVAKELPYNREQYLDFFDDDSSDLSIVWYGISFQLSSPIERNDLMLTTFVEMYERLLNNIITKLDNGGCWIVNHEDKDLAWFPNNENNLNHLRTFFKESEIPGTSKGALVISKSNLFRLVHDLLLYPYVVLNKDGFLYKDLNISHGELKFIIKISGHLNVDFLCTDLAILREIIDENNSNAFIIKAYRGTSL
;
A
#
# COMPACT_ATOMS: atom_id res chain seq x y z
N MET A 1 16.10 -10.38 -18.84
CA MET A 1 15.84 -9.65 -17.58
C MET A 1 15.23 -10.65 -16.63
N ILE A 2 15.92 -10.99 -15.54
CA ILE A 2 15.46 -12.03 -14.59
C ILE A 2 14.32 -11.43 -13.76
N PHE A 3 13.12 -11.98 -13.87
CA PHE A 3 11.99 -11.61 -13.01
C PHE A 3 12.30 -12.08 -11.59
N MET A 4 12.77 -11.17 -10.73
CA MET A 4 13.00 -11.49 -9.32
C MET A 4 11.66 -11.40 -8.58
N ILE A 5 11.14 -12.56 -8.18
CA ILE A 5 9.84 -12.73 -7.51
C ILE A 5 10.07 -13.68 -6.35
N ASN A 6 9.66 -13.27 -5.15
CA ASN A 6 9.65 -14.16 -3.99
C ASN A 6 8.36 -13.96 -3.19
N PHE A 7 7.60 -15.04 -2.99
CA PHE A 7 6.53 -15.05 -1.99
C PHE A 7 7.12 -15.38 -0.62
N LYS A 8 6.80 -14.57 0.39
CA LYS A 8 7.37 -14.71 1.73
C LYS A 8 6.27 -14.84 2.76
N LYS A 9 6.18 -16.02 3.39
CA LYS A 9 5.25 -16.27 4.50
C LYS A 9 5.59 -15.42 5.73
N GLU A 10 6.89 -15.27 6.04
CA GLU A 10 7.38 -14.50 7.19
C GLU A 10 7.76 -13.07 6.77
N VAL A 11 6.77 -12.17 6.76
CA VAL A 11 6.93 -10.78 6.30
C VAL A 11 7.92 -9.97 7.15
N ALA A 12 7.95 -10.22 8.46
CA ALA A 12 8.76 -9.43 9.40
C ALA A 12 10.27 -9.48 9.09
N LYS A 13 10.77 -10.55 8.47
CA LYS A 13 12.18 -10.70 8.09
C LYS A 13 12.57 -9.92 6.83
N GLU A 14 11.57 -9.44 6.08
CA GLU A 14 11.79 -8.75 4.81
C GLU A 14 11.66 -7.23 4.98
N LEU A 15 10.92 -6.75 5.98
CA LEU A 15 10.70 -5.32 6.21
C LEU A 15 11.98 -4.64 6.75
N PRO A 16 12.30 -3.41 6.31
CA PRO A 16 13.43 -2.65 6.85
C PRO A 16 13.13 -1.99 8.21
N TYR A 17 12.02 -2.36 8.84
CA TYR A 17 11.58 -1.87 10.13
C TYR A 17 10.92 -3.00 10.95
N ASN A 18 10.94 -2.86 12.27
CA ASN A 18 10.20 -3.75 13.15
C ASN A 18 8.71 -3.39 13.07
N ARG A 19 7.89 -4.36 12.64
CA ARG A 19 6.45 -4.17 12.49
C ARG A 19 5.72 -3.92 13.81
N GLU A 20 6.14 -4.57 14.89
CA GLU A 20 5.54 -4.38 16.23
C GLU A 20 5.80 -2.95 16.70
N GLN A 21 7.04 -2.47 16.62
CA GLN A 21 7.37 -1.08 16.96
C GLN A 21 6.62 -0.05 16.09
N TYR A 22 6.40 -0.36 14.81
CA TYR A 22 5.56 0.47 13.94
C TYR A 22 4.09 0.51 14.40
N LEU A 23 3.53 -0.65 14.77
CA LEU A 23 2.14 -0.72 15.26
C LEU A 23 1.99 -0.01 16.61
N ASP A 24 2.94 -0.23 17.52
CA ASP A 24 2.98 0.38 18.85
C ASP A 24 3.09 1.91 18.78
N PHE A 25 3.75 2.48 17.77
CA PHE A 25 3.83 3.93 17.60
C PHE A 25 2.44 4.60 17.45
N PHE A 26 1.47 3.90 16.89
CA PHE A 26 0.09 4.41 16.73
C PHE A 26 -0.84 4.01 17.88
N ASP A 27 -0.32 3.33 18.90
CA ASP A 27 -1.05 3.01 20.12
C ASP A 27 -0.75 4.09 21.18
N ASP A 28 -1.80 4.77 21.66
CA ASP A 28 -1.70 5.90 22.59
C ASP A 28 -1.08 5.50 23.95
N ASP A 29 -1.08 4.20 24.28
CA ASP A 29 -0.57 3.63 25.52
C ASP A 29 0.89 3.12 25.43
N SER A 30 1.56 3.33 24.29
CA SER A 30 2.94 2.87 24.07
C SER A 30 3.99 3.70 24.82
N SER A 31 4.92 3.01 25.49
CA SER A 31 5.98 3.62 26.30
C SER A 31 7.36 3.67 25.62
N ASP A 32 7.52 3.04 24.44
CA ASP A 32 8.79 3.01 23.71
C ASP A 32 8.65 3.74 22.36
N LEU A 33 8.92 5.05 22.40
CA LEU A 33 8.90 5.95 21.24
C LEU A 33 10.29 6.10 20.58
N SER A 34 11.17 5.10 20.70
CA SER A 34 12.55 5.19 20.18
C SER A 34 12.66 5.43 18.67
N ILE A 35 11.59 5.15 17.92
CA ILE A 35 11.48 5.46 16.48
C ILE A 35 10.25 6.35 16.26
N VAL A 36 10.47 7.54 15.74
CA VAL A 36 9.39 8.45 15.36
C VAL A 36 8.96 8.17 13.93
N TRP A 37 7.66 7.92 13.75
CA TRP A 37 7.04 7.87 12.43
C TRP A 37 6.32 9.18 12.13
N TYR A 38 6.49 9.64 10.90
CA TYR A 38 5.72 10.72 10.33
C TYR A 38 4.77 10.13 9.29
N GLY A 39 3.64 10.79 9.06
CA GLY A 39 2.71 10.31 8.05
C GLY A 39 1.89 11.43 7.44
N ILE A 40 1.54 11.21 6.17
CA ILE A 40 0.74 12.15 5.37
C ILE A 40 -0.37 11.38 4.69
N SER A 41 -1.58 11.93 4.71
CA SER A 41 -2.76 11.36 4.07
C SER A 41 -3.09 12.20 2.85
N PHE A 42 -3.10 11.58 1.67
CA PHE A 42 -3.69 12.19 0.48
C PHE A 42 -5.16 11.77 0.45
N GLN A 43 -6.04 12.76 0.40
CA GLN A 43 -7.49 12.57 0.36
C GLN A 43 -8.04 13.29 -0.87
N LEU A 44 -8.95 12.67 -1.64
CA LEU A 44 -9.55 13.35 -2.78
C LEU A 44 -10.33 14.59 -2.32
N SER A 45 -10.18 15.70 -3.04
CA SER A 45 -10.72 17.01 -2.63
C SER A 45 -12.24 17.14 -2.75
N SER A 46 -12.87 16.31 -3.59
CA SER A 46 -14.32 16.26 -3.72
C SER A 46 -14.90 15.04 -3.01
N PRO A 47 -15.96 15.19 -2.19
CA PRO A 47 -16.74 14.05 -1.74
C PRO A 47 -17.45 13.44 -2.96
N ILE A 48 -16.88 12.37 -3.48
CA ILE A 48 -17.54 11.61 -4.55
C ILE A 48 -18.50 10.64 -3.85
N GLU A 49 -19.76 10.65 -4.26
CA GLU A 49 -20.72 9.64 -3.80
C GLU A 49 -20.21 8.24 -4.16
N ARG A 50 -20.37 7.26 -3.25
CA ARG A 50 -19.88 5.89 -3.47
C ARG A 50 -20.63 5.24 -4.64
N ASN A 51 -20.05 5.32 -5.83
CA ASN A 51 -20.50 4.67 -7.05
C ASN A 51 -19.29 4.22 -7.89
N ASP A 52 -19.52 3.51 -9.00
CA ASP A 52 -18.44 3.00 -9.86
C ASP A 52 -17.56 4.11 -10.45
N LEU A 53 -18.13 5.30 -10.66
CA LEU A 53 -17.39 6.48 -11.12
C LEU A 53 -16.39 6.97 -10.06
N MET A 54 -16.71 6.83 -8.77
CA MET A 54 -15.79 7.11 -7.66
C MET A 54 -14.59 6.17 -7.67
N LEU A 55 -14.81 4.86 -7.82
CA LEU A 55 -13.71 3.89 -7.84
C LEU A 55 -12.79 4.13 -9.04
N THR A 56 -13.37 4.41 -10.20
CA THR A 56 -12.60 4.77 -11.40
C THR A 56 -11.73 6.02 -11.15
N THR A 57 -12.34 7.10 -10.66
CA THR A 57 -11.63 8.35 -10.35
C THR A 57 -10.55 8.14 -9.28
N PHE A 58 -10.84 7.34 -8.25
CA PHE A 58 -9.89 6.96 -7.21
C PHE A 58 -8.67 6.29 -7.83
N VAL A 59 -8.87 5.24 -8.62
CA VAL A 59 -7.73 4.50 -9.20
C VAL A 59 -6.91 5.39 -10.12
N GLU A 60 -7.53 6.13 -11.04
CA GLU A 60 -6.81 6.98 -11.99
C GLU A 60 -5.92 8.02 -11.29
N MET A 61 -6.44 8.66 -10.24
CA MET A 61 -5.72 9.70 -9.51
C MET A 61 -4.59 9.13 -8.65
N TYR A 62 -4.84 8.06 -7.91
CA TYR A 62 -3.81 7.46 -7.05
C TYR A 62 -2.79 6.63 -7.84
N GLU A 63 -3.15 6.02 -8.95
CA GLU A 63 -2.22 5.25 -9.78
C GLU A 63 -1.07 6.14 -10.27
N ARG A 64 -1.39 7.36 -10.74
CA ARG A 64 -0.37 8.34 -11.12
C ARG A 64 0.50 8.76 -9.93
N LEU A 65 -0.11 9.07 -8.79
CA LEU A 65 0.60 9.46 -7.57
C LEU A 65 1.57 8.37 -7.11
N LEU A 66 1.09 7.12 -7.03
CA LEU A 66 1.88 5.98 -6.62
C LEU A 66 3.03 5.71 -7.59
N ASN A 67 2.77 5.71 -8.90
CA ASN A 67 3.82 5.49 -9.89
C ASN A 67 4.93 6.54 -9.81
N ASN A 68 4.60 7.82 -9.57
CA ASN A 68 5.58 8.88 -9.35
C ASN A 68 6.44 8.60 -8.11
N ILE A 69 5.80 8.33 -6.96
CA ILE A 69 6.49 8.11 -5.68
C ILE A 69 7.38 6.87 -5.75
N ILE A 70 6.87 5.76 -6.27
CA ILE A 70 7.62 4.52 -6.45
C ILE A 70 8.82 4.75 -7.39
N THR A 71 8.67 5.54 -8.45
CA THR A 71 9.79 5.89 -9.35
C THR A 71 10.86 6.68 -8.62
N LYS A 72 10.47 7.67 -7.83
CA LYS A 72 11.39 8.55 -7.11
C LYS A 72 12.19 7.81 -6.05
N LEU A 73 11.52 6.95 -5.29
CA LEU A 73 12.15 6.19 -4.20
C LEU A 73 12.93 4.98 -4.72
N ASP A 74 12.92 4.71 -6.02
CA ASP A 74 13.61 3.56 -6.58
C ASP A 74 15.13 3.69 -6.43
N ASN A 75 15.70 2.78 -5.65
CA ASN A 75 17.14 2.60 -5.50
C ASN A 75 17.63 1.26 -6.08
N GLY A 76 16.80 0.57 -6.86
CA GLY A 76 17.08 -0.77 -7.37
C GLY A 76 16.69 -1.90 -6.41
N GLY A 77 16.22 -1.57 -5.21
CA GLY A 77 15.70 -2.51 -4.22
C GLY A 77 14.35 -3.13 -4.60
N CYS A 78 13.89 -4.03 -3.73
CA CYS A 78 12.57 -4.64 -3.87
C CYS A 78 11.48 -3.86 -3.12
N TRP A 79 10.23 -4.17 -3.44
CA TRP A 79 9.05 -3.69 -2.75
C TRP A 79 8.28 -4.86 -2.15
N ILE A 80 7.67 -4.62 -1.00
CA ILE A 80 7.02 -5.66 -0.20
C ILE A 80 5.55 -5.28 -0.06
N VAL A 81 4.65 -6.08 -0.65
CA VAL A 81 3.21 -5.87 -0.57
C VAL A 81 2.59 -6.91 0.36
N ASN A 82 1.81 -6.47 1.35
CA ASN A 82 1.16 -7.35 2.30
C ASN A 82 -0.11 -6.73 2.90
N HIS A 83 -0.99 -7.57 3.42
CA HIS A 83 -2.10 -7.12 4.27
C HIS A 83 -1.62 -6.59 5.62
N GLU A 84 -2.43 -5.76 6.26
CA GLU A 84 -2.28 -5.49 7.69
C GLU A 84 -2.46 -6.75 8.54
N ASP A 85 -3.35 -7.65 8.11
CA ASP A 85 -3.62 -8.93 8.75
C ASP A 85 -2.83 -10.08 8.09
N LYS A 86 -1.82 -10.58 8.80
CA LYS A 86 -0.90 -11.63 8.31
C LYS A 86 -1.57 -12.99 8.08
N ASP A 87 -2.73 -13.22 8.68
CA ASP A 87 -3.38 -14.53 8.70
C ASP A 87 -4.42 -14.70 7.58
N LEU A 88 -4.59 -13.69 6.74
CA LEU A 88 -5.53 -13.70 5.62
C LEU A 88 -4.90 -14.15 4.31
N ALA A 89 -5.69 -14.89 3.53
CA ALA A 89 -5.35 -15.30 2.18
C ALA A 89 -5.45 -14.11 1.21
N TRP A 90 -4.64 -14.11 0.15
CA TRP A 90 -4.73 -13.11 -0.93
C TRP A 90 -6.01 -13.19 -1.74
N PHE A 91 -6.56 -14.38 -1.94
CA PHE A 91 -7.82 -14.55 -2.66
C PHE A 91 -8.75 -15.44 -1.86
N PRO A 92 -9.66 -14.87 -1.04
CA PRO A 92 -10.63 -15.64 -0.25
C PRO A 92 -11.76 -16.26 -1.11
N ASN A 93 -11.80 -15.93 -2.40
CA ASN A 93 -12.80 -16.42 -3.36
C ASN A 93 -12.18 -16.59 -4.76
N ASN A 94 -12.96 -17.18 -5.67
CA ASN A 94 -12.60 -17.42 -7.07
C ASN A 94 -13.24 -16.39 -8.03
N GLU A 95 -13.46 -15.17 -7.57
CA GLU A 95 -14.06 -14.11 -8.38
C GLU A 95 -13.15 -13.69 -9.55
N ASN A 96 -13.74 -13.27 -10.66
CA ASN A 96 -13.02 -12.79 -11.83
C ASN A 96 -12.76 -11.28 -11.76
N ASN A 97 -12.05 -10.87 -10.72
CA ASN A 97 -11.60 -9.50 -10.46
C ASN A 97 -10.07 -9.46 -10.34
N LEU A 98 -9.47 -8.27 -10.25
CA LEU A 98 -8.03 -8.12 -9.99
C LEU A 98 -7.18 -8.95 -10.97
N ASN A 99 -7.50 -8.81 -12.27
CA ASN A 99 -7.02 -9.69 -13.32
C ASN A 99 -5.49 -9.74 -13.39
N HIS A 100 -4.82 -8.60 -13.25
CA HIS A 100 -3.36 -8.53 -13.31
C HIS A 100 -2.73 -9.21 -12.10
N LEU A 101 -3.27 -8.98 -10.89
CA LEU A 101 -2.78 -9.60 -9.67
C LEU A 101 -3.02 -11.12 -9.67
N ARG A 102 -4.20 -11.58 -10.06
CA ARG A 102 -4.49 -13.03 -10.17
C ARG A 102 -3.63 -13.70 -11.23
N THR A 103 -3.44 -13.04 -12.38
CA THR A 103 -2.54 -13.52 -13.43
C THR A 103 -1.11 -13.61 -12.91
N PHE A 104 -0.64 -12.58 -12.20
CA PHE A 104 0.68 -12.55 -11.59
C PHE A 104 0.90 -13.71 -10.60
N PHE A 105 -0.09 -14.00 -9.74
CA PHE A 105 -0.03 -15.16 -8.84
C PHE A 105 0.07 -16.48 -9.60
N LYS A 106 -0.75 -16.65 -10.64
CA LYS A 106 -0.76 -17.85 -11.47
C LYS A 106 0.57 -18.04 -12.21
N GLU A 107 1.09 -17.00 -12.85
CA GLU A 107 2.38 -17.01 -13.54
C GLU A 107 3.55 -17.28 -12.60
N SER A 108 3.43 -16.86 -11.33
CA SER A 108 4.44 -17.06 -10.30
C SER A 108 4.26 -18.36 -9.51
N GLU A 109 3.30 -19.22 -9.91
CA GLU A 109 2.95 -20.47 -9.21
C GLU A 109 2.59 -20.27 -7.72
N ILE A 110 2.05 -19.10 -7.36
CA ILE A 110 1.60 -18.78 -6.00
C ILE A 110 0.11 -19.13 -5.86
N PRO A 111 -0.28 -20.06 -4.97
CA PRO A 111 -1.69 -20.34 -4.72
C PRO A 111 -2.41 -19.09 -4.19
N GLY A 112 -3.63 -18.83 -4.65
CA GLY A 112 -4.42 -17.70 -4.14
C GLY A 112 -4.76 -17.79 -2.65
N THR A 113 -4.73 -19.00 -2.08
CA THR A 113 -4.91 -19.25 -0.65
C THR A 113 -3.67 -18.94 0.19
N SER A 114 -2.57 -18.50 -0.43
CA SER A 114 -1.33 -18.18 0.25
C SER A 114 -1.50 -16.96 1.16
N LYS A 115 -0.80 -17.00 2.29
CA LYS A 115 -0.77 -15.96 3.33
C LYS A 115 0.66 -15.46 3.48
N GLY A 116 0.85 -14.14 3.52
CA GLY A 116 2.17 -13.53 3.55
C GLY A 116 2.32 -12.39 2.54
N ALA A 117 3.56 -12.00 2.27
CA ALA A 117 3.90 -10.88 1.42
C ALA A 117 4.38 -11.29 0.03
N LEU A 118 4.15 -10.39 -0.91
CA LEU A 118 4.78 -10.38 -2.22
C LEU A 118 6.05 -9.53 -2.12
N VAL A 119 7.21 -10.12 -2.39
CA VAL A 119 8.46 -9.38 -2.56
C VAL A 119 8.74 -9.30 -4.06
N ILE A 120 8.61 -8.09 -4.61
CA ILE A 120 8.56 -7.85 -6.05
C ILE A 120 9.46 -6.69 -6.47
N SER A 121 9.92 -6.72 -7.71
CA SER A 121 10.63 -5.59 -8.31
C SER A 121 9.68 -4.42 -8.55
N LYS A 122 10.26 -3.22 -8.74
CA LYS A 122 9.52 -2.03 -9.20
C LYS A 122 8.68 -2.29 -10.46
N SER A 123 9.27 -2.96 -11.46
CA SER A 123 8.58 -3.24 -12.73
C SER A 123 7.33 -4.09 -12.54
N ASN A 124 7.38 -5.07 -11.62
CA ASN A 124 6.22 -5.88 -11.28
C ASN A 124 5.21 -5.08 -10.46
N LEU A 125 5.68 -4.25 -9.52
CA LEU A 125 4.81 -3.37 -8.75
C LEU A 125 4.00 -2.45 -9.66
N PHE A 126 4.61 -1.78 -10.64
CA PHE A 126 3.90 -0.93 -11.62
C PHE A 126 2.80 -1.66 -12.38
N ARG A 127 3.01 -2.93 -12.75
CA ARG A 127 1.99 -3.75 -13.42
C ARG A 127 0.79 -4.07 -12.52
N LEU A 128 0.94 -3.91 -11.21
CA LEU A 128 -0.03 -4.30 -10.20
C LEU A 128 -0.68 -3.12 -9.49
N VAL A 129 -0.15 -1.90 -9.60
CA VAL A 129 -0.65 -0.72 -8.85
C VAL A 129 -2.16 -0.55 -8.98
N HIS A 130 -2.69 -0.64 -10.20
CA HIS A 130 -4.13 -0.56 -10.47
C HIS A 130 -4.94 -1.55 -9.62
N ASP A 131 -4.58 -2.83 -9.68
CA ASP A 131 -5.27 -3.90 -8.95
C ASP A 131 -5.08 -3.75 -7.43
N LEU A 132 -3.89 -3.33 -6.98
CA LEU A 132 -3.60 -3.12 -5.56
C LEU A 132 -4.43 -1.97 -4.96
N LEU A 133 -4.70 -0.92 -5.73
CA LEU A 133 -5.60 0.17 -5.32
C LEU A 133 -7.04 -0.31 -5.15
N LEU A 134 -7.52 -1.17 -6.06
CA LEU A 134 -8.87 -1.73 -6.00
C LEU A 134 -9.02 -2.83 -4.94
N TYR A 135 -7.92 -3.47 -4.56
CA TYR A 135 -7.91 -4.70 -3.80
C TYR A 135 -8.79 -4.68 -2.54
N PRO A 136 -8.69 -3.67 -1.63
CA PRO A 136 -9.50 -3.65 -0.41
C PRO A 136 -11.01 -3.65 -0.67
N TYR A 137 -11.46 -3.18 -1.84
CA TYR A 137 -12.86 -3.06 -2.25
C TYR A 137 -13.37 -4.29 -2.93
N VAL A 138 -12.63 -4.72 -3.96
CA VAL A 138 -13.22 -5.62 -4.95
C VAL A 138 -12.86 -7.06 -4.68
N VAL A 139 -11.84 -7.37 -3.86
CA VAL A 139 -11.37 -8.76 -3.68
C VAL A 139 -12.47 -9.70 -3.20
N LEU A 140 -13.32 -9.28 -2.26
CA LEU A 140 -14.48 -10.06 -1.82
C LEU A 140 -15.62 -10.06 -2.83
N ASN A 141 -15.68 -9.06 -3.72
CA ASN A 141 -16.75 -8.80 -4.68
C ASN A 141 -18.15 -8.80 -4.02
N LYS A 142 -18.29 -8.14 -2.87
CA LYS A 142 -19.53 -8.08 -2.10
C LYS A 142 -19.84 -6.65 -1.70
N ASP A 143 -21.02 -6.20 -2.10
CA ASP A 143 -21.49 -4.83 -1.80
C ASP A 143 -21.44 -4.52 -0.31
N GLY A 144 -20.81 -3.41 0.02
CA GLY A 144 -20.68 -2.93 1.40
C GLY A 144 -19.61 -3.64 2.25
N PHE A 145 -18.89 -4.63 1.72
CA PHE A 145 -17.84 -5.35 2.46
C PHE A 145 -16.44 -5.02 1.96
N LEU A 146 -15.66 -4.35 2.81
CA LEU A 146 -14.24 -4.11 2.61
C LEU A 146 -13.44 -5.29 3.17
N TYR A 147 -12.37 -5.70 2.49
CA TYR A 147 -11.56 -6.82 2.96
C TYR A 147 -10.53 -6.40 4.00
N LYS A 148 -9.36 -5.94 3.56
CA LYS A 148 -8.31 -5.39 4.41
C LYS A 148 -7.48 -4.38 3.64
N ASP A 149 -6.95 -3.43 4.41
CA ASP A 149 -5.95 -2.49 3.96
C ASP A 149 -4.67 -3.23 3.53
N LEU A 150 -4.01 -2.64 2.53
CA LEU A 150 -2.72 -3.10 2.03
C LEU A 150 -1.62 -2.13 2.41
N ASN A 151 -0.46 -2.68 2.75
CA ASN A 151 0.77 -1.94 2.89
C ASN A 151 1.71 -2.32 1.75
N ILE A 152 2.26 -1.32 1.07
CA ILE A 152 3.36 -1.44 0.12
C ILE A 152 4.57 -0.77 0.77
N SER A 153 5.53 -1.57 1.19
CA SER A 153 6.73 -1.11 1.90
C SER A 153 7.92 -1.12 0.95
N HIS A 154 8.79 -0.13 1.08
CA HIS A 154 10.10 -0.19 0.44
C HIS A 154 10.94 -1.27 1.14
N GLY A 155 11.79 -2.00 0.40
CA GLY A 155 12.61 -3.07 0.97
C GLY A 155 13.85 -2.62 1.75
N GLU A 156 14.09 -1.32 1.88
CA GLU A 156 15.33 -0.76 2.45
C GLU A 156 15.04 0.53 3.24
N LEU A 157 14.24 1.43 2.66
CA LEU A 157 13.75 2.61 3.35
C LEU A 157 12.62 2.24 4.31
N LYS A 158 12.60 2.84 5.49
CA LYS A 158 11.48 2.77 6.43
C LYS A 158 10.33 3.65 5.92
N PHE A 159 9.76 3.24 4.80
CA PHE A 159 8.73 3.94 4.05
C PHE A 159 7.60 2.96 3.71
N ILE A 160 6.36 3.38 3.97
CA ILE A 160 5.16 2.57 3.81
C ILE A 160 4.11 3.39 3.07
N ILE A 161 3.53 2.80 2.04
CA ILE A 161 2.31 3.28 1.40
C ILE A 161 1.17 2.41 1.90
N LYS A 162 0.20 3.01 2.58
CA LYS A 162 -0.99 2.32 3.07
C LYS A 162 -2.17 2.64 2.17
N ILE A 163 -2.80 1.61 1.62
CA ILE A 163 -4.01 1.70 0.79
C ILE A 163 -5.17 1.20 1.65
N SER A 164 -6.07 2.12 1.98
CA SER A 164 -7.22 1.82 2.85
C SER A 164 -8.46 1.42 2.06
N GLY A 165 -9.27 0.52 2.64
CA GLY A 165 -10.66 0.28 2.24
C GLY A 165 -11.59 1.49 2.41
N HIS A 166 -11.11 2.64 2.89
CA HIS A 166 -11.86 3.90 2.97
C HIS A 166 -11.46 5.00 1.97
N LEU A 167 -10.79 4.63 0.88
CA LEU A 167 -10.48 5.40 -0.34
C LEU A 167 -9.44 6.48 -0.05
N ASN A 168 -8.54 6.15 0.86
CA ASN A 168 -7.41 6.96 1.24
C ASN A 168 -6.13 6.19 0.94
N VAL A 169 -5.11 6.93 0.53
CA VAL A 169 -3.76 6.43 0.45
C VAL A 169 -2.89 7.31 1.35
N ASP A 170 -2.26 6.66 2.31
CA ASP A 170 -1.43 7.29 3.31
C ASP A 170 0.04 6.90 3.09
N PHE A 171 0.95 7.81 3.37
CA PHE A 171 2.39 7.60 3.24
C PHE A 171 3.03 7.82 4.59
N LEU A 172 3.78 6.82 5.07
CA LEU A 172 4.43 6.84 6.37
C LEU A 172 5.93 6.68 6.19
N CYS A 173 6.71 7.48 6.91
CA CYS A 173 8.16 7.39 6.88
C CYS A 173 8.78 7.81 8.20
N THR A 174 9.93 7.24 8.54
CA THR A 174 10.75 7.75 9.65
C THR A 174 11.59 8.97 9.26
N ASP A 175 11.67 9.30 7.97
CA ASP A 175 12.35 10.49 7.45
C ASP A 175 11.33 11.52 6.95
N LEU A 176 11.18 12.60 7.71
CA LEU A 176 10.25 13.68 7.39
C LEU A 176 10.62 14.42 6.10
N ALA A 177 11.90 14.47 5.72
CA ALA A 177 12.33 15.15 4.50
C ALA A 177 11.74 14.47 3.26
N ILE A 178 11.73 13.13 3.25
CA ILE A 178 11.11 12.34 2.17
C ILE A 178 9.63 12.71 2.01
N LEU A 179 8.89 12.80 3.12
CA LEU A 179 7.46 13.13 3.08
C LEU A 179 7.21 14.55 2.59
N ARG A 180 8.04 15.52 3.01
CA ARG A 180 7.95 16.91 2.54
C ARG A 180 8.18 17.01 1.03
N GLU A 181 9.19 16.32 0.52
CA GLU A 181 9.43 16.31 -0.92
C GLU A 181 8.28 15.64 -1.70
N ILE A 182 7.68 14.57 -1.18
CA ILE A 182 6.49 13.94 -1.79
C ILE A 182 5.34 14.95 -1.88
N ILE A 183 5.13 15.76 -0.83
CA ILE A 183 4.12 16.81 -0.85
C ILE A 183 4.45 17.85 -1.90
N ASP A 184 5.66 18.41 -1.88
CA ASP A 184 6.04 19.52 -2.75
C ASP A 184 5.90 19.17 -4.24
N GLU A 185 6.22 17.92 -4.62
CA GLU A 185 6.15 17.46 -6.00
C GLU A 185 4.75 17.00 -6.44
N ASN A 186 3.87 16.66 -5.50
CA ASN A 186 2.55 16.12 -5.80
C ASN A 186 1.40 16.99 -5.27
N ASN A 187 1.72 18.21 -4.84
CA ASN A 187 0.74 19.20 -4.42
C ASN A 187 -0.12 19.59 -5.62
N SER A 188 -1.35 19.11 -5.63
CA SER A 188 -2.32 19.39 -6.69
C SER A 188 -3.69 19.59 -6.07
N ASN A 189 -4.54 20.40 -6.73
CA ASN A 189 -5.90 20.67 -6.29
C ASN A 189 -6.81 19.42 -6.24
N ALA A 190 -6.33 18.30 -6.76
CA ALA A 190 -6.99 17.01 -6.67
C ALA A 190 -7.00 16.42 -5.26
N PHE A 191 -5.99 16.77 -4.45
CA PHE A 191 -5.82 16.19 -3.13
C PHE A 191 -5.86 17.26 -2.05
N ILE A 192 -6.56 16.94 -0.96
CA ILE A 192 -6.37 17.58 0.33
C ILE A 192 -5.32 16.73 1.06
N ILE A 193 -4.18 17.34 1.34
CA ILE A 193 -3.08 16.69 2.05
C ILE A 193 -3.16 17.07 3.54
N LYS A 194 -3.12 16.06 4.42
CA LYS A 194 -3.18 16.25 5.88
C LYS A 194 -2.14 15.39 6.58
N ALA A 195 -1.80 15.73 7.82
CA ALA A 195 -1.06 14.81 8.68
C ALA A 195 -1.86 13.51 8.89
N TYR A 196 -1.17 12.39 8.81
CA TYR A 196 -1.73 11.10 9.18
C TYR A 196 -1.91 11.02 10.70
N ARG A 197 -2.87 10.22 11.15
CA ARG A 197 -3.30 10.09 12.56
C ARG A 197 -2.14 10.10 13.56
N GLY A 198 -2.21 10.99 14.56
CA GLY A 198 -1.21 11.08 15.63
C GLY A 198 0.17 11.61 15.20
N THR A 199 0.37 11.89 13.91
CA THR A 199 1.64 12.41 13.39
C THR A 199 1.59 13.92 13.19
N SER A 200 2.77 14.53 13.06
CA SER A 200 2.96 15.94 12.69
C SER A 200 3.77 16.06 11.40
N LEU A 201 3.60 17.18 10.69
CA LEU A 201 4.11 17.45 9.35
C LEU A 201 5.00 18.70 9.37
#